data_AF-A0A856MLG8-F1
#
_entry.id   AF-A0A856MLG8-F1
#
_cell.length_a   1.000
_cell.length_b   1.000
_cell.length_c   1.000
_cell.angle_alpha   90.00
_cell.angle_beta   90.00
_cell.angle_gamma   90.00
#
_symmetry.space_group_name_H-M   'P 1'
#
loop_
_entity.id
_entity.type
_entity.pdbx_description
1 polymer ?
#
loop_
_entity_poly.entity_id
_entity_poly.type
_entity_poly.pdbx_seq_one_letter_code
_entity_poly.pdbx_strand_id
1 'polypeptide(L)' 'MFAVQFAKWKGAHVIGTTSAANIEFVKSLGVDQAIDYKATPFGA' A
#
# COMPACT_ATOMS: atom_id res chain seq x y z
N MET A 1 0.00 10.43 5.61
CA MET A 1 1.24 9.83 5.06
C MET A 1 2.23 9.47 6.19
N PHE A 2 1.81 8.68 7.19
CA PHE A 2 2.71 8.19 8.26
C PHE A 2 2.36 6.77 8.73
N ALA A 3 1.15 6.29 8.46
CA ALA A 3 0.69 4.96 8.86
C ALA A 3 1.63 3.84 8.42
N VAL A 4 2.16 3.89 7.19
CA VAL A 4 3.11 2.89 6.68
C VAL A 4 4.36 2.84 7.55
N GLN A 5 4.97 4.00 7.82
CA GLN A 5 6.20 4.07 8.61
C GLN A 5 6.00 3.62 10.06
N PHE A 6 4.87 3.97 10.69
CA PHE A 6 4.57 3.48 12.03
C PHE A 6 4.29 1.98 12.06
N ALA A 7 3.57 1.44 11.07
CA ALA A 7 3.32 0.01 10.96
C ALA A 7 4.63 -0.77 10.75
N LYS A 8 5.50 -0.32 9.83
CA LYS A 8 6.83 -0.90 9.63
C LYS A 8 7.70 -0.79 10.87
N TRP A 9 7.66 0.33 11.59
CA TRP A 9 8.39 0.48 12.87
C TRP A 9 7.95 -0.54 13.92
N LYS A 10 6.69 -0.96 13.90
CA LYS A 10 6.16 -2.03 14.75
C LYS A 10 6.40 -3.44 14.20
N GLY A 11 7.16 -3.58 13.10
CA GLY A 11 7.46 -4.85 12.47
C GLY A 11 6.30 -5.44 11.66
N ALA A 12 5.29 -4.64 11.34
CA ALA A 12 4.15 -5.13 10.55
C ALA A 12 4.54 -5.37 9.08
N HIS A 13 3.83 -6.32 8.46
CA HIS A 13 3.75 -6.42 7.02
C HIS A 13 2.66 -5.49 6.52
N VAL A 14 2.98 -4.58 5.61
CA VAL A 14 2.09 -3.49 5.19
C VAL A 14 1.68 -3.68 3.74
N ILE A 15 0.37 -3.84 3.53
CA ILE A 15 -0.25 -3.88 2.21
C ILE A 15 -1.03 -2.58 2.02
N GLY A 16 -0.72 -1.85 0.95
CA GLY A 16 -1.39 -0.59 0.60
C GLY A 16 -2.24 -0.73 -0.65
N THR A 17 -3.48 -0.22 -0.61
CA THR A 17 -4.33 -0.08 -1.80
C THR A 17 -4.22 1.34 -2.35
N THR A 18 -4.02 1.47 -3.66
CA THR A 18 -3.92 2.78 -4.33
C THR A 18 -4.39 2.68 -5.77
N SER A 19 -4.42 3.77 -6.53
CA SER A 19 -4.62 3.72 -7.98
C SER A 19 -3.30 3.47 -8.70
N ALA A 20 -3.31 2.92 -9.92
CA ALA A 20 -2.10 2.74 -10.75
C ALA A 20 -1.13 3.94 -10.73
N ALA A 21 -1.65 5.16 -10.87
CA ALA A 21 -0.87 6.41 -10.90
C ALA A 21 -0.02 6.69 -9.64
N ASN A 22 -0.34 6.05 -8.51
CA ASN A 22 0.26 6.32 -7.21
C ASN A 22 1.05 5.10 -6.67
N ILE A 23 1.22 4.04 -7.46
CA ILE A 23 1.92 2.82 -7.00
C ILE A 23 3.34 3.14 -6.56
N GLU A 24 4.11 3.87 -7.37
CA GLU A 24 5.50 4.19 -7.05
C GLU A 24 5.62 5.09 -5.82
N PHE A 25 4.67 6.02 -5.65
CA PHE A 25 4.60 6.85 -4.45
C PHE A 25 4.32 6.01 -3.20
N VAL A 26 3.37 5.08 -3.25
CA VAL A 26 3.04 4.24 -2.08
C VAL A 26 4.17 3.26 -1.75
N LYS A 27 4.87 2.73 -2.76
CA LYS A 27 6.09 1.93 -2.55
C LYS A 27 7.20 2.74 -1.87
N SER A 28 7.40 4.00 -2.25
CA SER A 28 8.42 4.85 -1.63
C SER A 28 8.12 5.15 -0.16
N LEU A 29 6.86 5.03 0.27
CA LEU A 29 6.48 5.08 1.69
C LEU A 29 6.87 3.83 2.47
N GLY A 30 7.30 2.73 1.85
CA GLY A 30 7.76 1.52 2.53
C GLY A 30 6.73 0.40 2.67
N VAL A 31 5.69 0.36 1.83
CA VAL A 31 4.78 -0.80 1.79
C VAL A 31 5.48 -2.02 1.21
N ASP A 32 5.10 -3.21 1.68
CA ASP A 32 5.61 -4.47 1.15
C ASP A 32 4.88 -4.86 -0.16
N GLN A 33 3.59 -4.52 -0.25
CA GLN A 33 2.78 -4.75 -1.44
C GLN A 33 1.87 -3.56 -1.72
N ALA A 34 1.81 -3.15 -3.00
CA ALA A 34 0.88 -2.15 -3.49
C ALA A 34 -0.15 -2.81 -4.42
N ILE A 35 -1.44 -2.61 -4.14
CA ILE A 35 -2.54 -3.17 -4.92
C ILE A 35 -3.28 -2.02 -5.60
N ASP A 36 -3.45 -2.11 -6.92
CA ASP A 36 -4.33 -1.20 -7.65
C ASP A 36 -5.78 -1.58 -7.42
N TYR A 37 -6.53 -0.77 -6.68
CA TYR A 37 -7.93 -1.06 -6.38
C TYR A 37 -8.84 -1.02 -7.61
N LYS A 38 -8.37 -0.41 -8.72
CA LYS A 38 -9.12 -0.36 -9.98
C LYS A 38 -8.87 -1.55 -10.88
N ALA A 39 -7.78 -2.30 -10.66
CA ALA A 39 -7.38 -3.39 -11.55
C ALA A 39 -8.31 -4.61 -11.44
N THR A 40 -8.86 -4.87 -10.25
CA THR A 40 -9.76 -6.00 -10.01
C THR A 40 -10.85 -5.61 -9.01
N PRO A 41 -12.14 -5.84 -9.32
CA PRO A 41 -13.21 -5.67 -8.34
C PRO A 41 -12.98 -6.61 -7.15
N PHE A 42 -12.94 -6.06 -5.94
CA PHE A 42 -13.01 -6.87 -4.72
C PHE A 42 -14.48 -7.24 -4.47
N GLY A 43 -14.89 -8.40 -4.96
CA GLY A 43 -16.23 -8.97 -4.74
C GLY A 43 -16.27 -9.94 -3.55
N ALA A 44 -17.45 -10.08 -2.94
CA ALA A 44 -17.78 -11.12 -1.97
C ALA A 44 -18.22 -12.42 -2.66
#